data_AF-A0AA38IE30-F1
#
_entry.id   AF-A0AA38IE30-F1
#
_cell.length_a   1.000
_cell.length_b   1.000
_cell.length_c   1.000
_cell.angle_alpha   90.00
_cell.angle_beta   90.00
_cell.angle_gamma   90.00
#
_symmetry.space_group_name_H-M   'P 1'
#
loop_
_entity.id
_entity.type
_entity.pdbx_description
1 polymer ?
#
loop_
_entity_poly.entity_id
_entity_poly.type
_entity_poly.pdbx_seq_one_letter_code
_entity_poly.pdbx_strand_id
1 'polypeptide(L)'
;MQSGVPQGSTLGALLFLAYTIDLKNILTSPFAMYADDVKLYNTSTNNSLLIQEHAAILKWSHDRLLPLNIKKCNVLYIGKHNPKYTYSIGGAHLEKKD
;
A
#
# COMPACT_ATOMS: atom_id res chain seq x y z
N MET A 1 7.50 -20.74 15.65
CA MET A 1 8.56 -20.44 14.66
C MET A 1 9.12 -19.07 14.99
N GLN A 2 10.44 -18.90 15.01
CA GLN A 2 11.10 -17.63 15.31
C GLN A 2 11.36 -16.93 13.96
N SER A 3 10.46 -16.04 13.54
CA SER A 3 10.63 -15.23 12.32
C SER A 3 10.81 -13.77 12.70
N GLY A 4 11.89 -13.15 12.23
CA GLY A 4 12.17 -11.75 12.48
C GLY A 4 13.66 -11.45 12.34
N VAL A 5 13.98 -10.16 12.24
CA VAL A 5 15.36 -9.68 12.26
C VAL A 5 15.58 -8.93 13.57
N PRO A 6 16.76 -9.03 14.22
CA PRO A 6 17.07 -8.22 15.40
C PRO A 6 16.86 -6.73 15.12
N GLN A 7 16.08 -6.08 15.99
CA GLN A 7 15.83 -4.64 15.91
C GLN A 7 17.16 -3.88 16.03
N GLY A 8 17.38 -2.87 15.19
CA GLY A 8 18.65 -2.13 15.13
C GLY A 8 19.68 -2.71 14.14
N SER A 9 19.36 -3.80 13.43
CA SER A 9 20.20 -4.30 12.34
C SER A 9 19.98 -3.51 11.05
N THR A 10 21.03 -2.87 10.54
CA THR A 10 21.05 -2.20 9.22
C THR A 10 20.79 -3.20 8.09
N LEU A 11 21.26 -4.45 8.26
CA LEU A 11 21.04 -5.53 7.30
C LEU A 11 19.57 -5.95 7.26
N GLY A 12 18.85 -5.88 8.39
CA GLY A 12 17.42 -6.18 8.43
C GLY A 12 16.58 -5.26 7.57
N ALA A 13 16.86 -3.96 7.61
CA ALA A 13 16.17 -2.99 6.75
C ALA A 13 16.45 -3.25 5.26
N LEU A 14 17.70 -3.57 4.90
CA LEU A 14 18.07 -3.91 3.53
C LEU A 14 17.37 -5.19 3.03
N LEU A 15 17.34 -6.23 3.86
CA LEU A 15 16.67 -7.49 3.54
C LEU A 15 15.16 -7.30 3.43
N PHE A 16 14.55 -6.48 4.30
CA PHE A 16 13.13 -6.14 4.20
C PHE A 16 12.81 -5.42 2.89
N LEU A 17 13.64 -4.44 2.49
CA LEU A 17 13.49 -3.77 1.20
C LEU A 17 13.61 -4.75 0.03
N ALA A 18 14.60 -5.65 0.06
CA ALA A 18 14.76 -6.68 -0.97
C ALA A 18 13.58 -7.66 -1.01
N TYR A 19 12.96 -7.92 0.14
CA TYR A 19 11.79 -8.79 0.24
C TYR A 19 10.52 -8.17 -0.35
N THR A 20 10.35 -6.85 -0.23
CA THR A 20 9.15 -6.12 -0.68
C THR A 20 9.30 -5.45 -2.04
N ILE A 21 10.50 -5.43 -2.63
CA ILE A 21 10.79 -4.72 -3.89
C ILE A 21 9.95 -5.22 -5.07
N ASP A 22 9.44 -6.44 -5.03
CA ASP A 22 8.61 -7.03 -6.08
C ASP A 22 7.18 -6.46 -6.10
N LEU A 23 6.75 -5.76 -5.05
CA LEU A 23 5.47 -5.05 -5.01
C LEU A 23 5.32 -4.11 -6.21
N LYS A 24 6.43 -3.48 -6.65
CA LYS A 24 6.44 -2.62 -7.84
C LYS A 24 5.98 -3.31 -9.12
N ASN A 25 6.10 -4.63 -9.20
CA ASN A 25 5.76 -5.39 -10.40
C ASN A 25 4.25 -5.57 -10.56
N ILE A 26 3.47 -5.33 -9.50
CA ILE A 26 2.00 -5.39 -9.52
C ILE A 26 1.35 -3.99 -9.52
N LEU A 27 2.17 -2.93 -9.48
CA LEU A 27 1.72 -1.54 -9.47
C LEU A 27 2.02 -0.87 -10.81
N THR A 28 1.00 -0.23 -11.36
CA THR A 28 1.04 0.62 -12.55
C THR A 28 0.86 2.09 -12.19
N SER A 29 0.07 2.40 -11.15
CA SER A 29 -0.10 3.77 -10.65
C SER A 29 1.22 4.30 -10.08
N PRO A 30 1.44 5.62 -10.14
CA PRO A 30 2.56 6.23 -9.43
C PRO A 30 2.49 5.87 -7.94
N PHE A 31 3.63 5.49 -7.36
CA PHE A 31 3.69 5.07 -5.97
C PHE A 31 4.98 5.52 -5.29
N ALA A 32 4.97 5.51 -3.96
CA ALA A 32 6.16 5.69 -3.12
C ALA A 32 6.16 4.61 -2.04
N MET A 33 7.33 4.06 -1.74
CA MET A 33 7.52 3.06 -0.68
C MET A 33 8.63 3.51 0.25
N TYR A 34 8.42 3.36 1.54
CA TYR A 34 9.44 3.59 2.55
C TYR A 34 9.18 2.72 3.77
N ALA A 35 10.17 1.90 4.15
CA ALA A 35 9.98 0.88 5.18
C ALA A 35 8.71 0.07 4.89
N ASP A 36 7.81 -0.07 5.85
CA ASP A 36 6.53 -0.77 5.75
C ASP A 36 5.39 0.06 5.12
N ASP A 37 5.60 1.36 4.90
CA ASP A 37 4.60 2.26 4.32
C ASP A 37 4.66 2.29 2.79
N VAL A 38 3.49 2.18 2.17
CA VAL A 38 3.29 2.30 0.72
C VAL A 38 2.19 3.33 0.45
N LYS A 39 2.45 4.23 -0.50
CA LYS A 39 1.50 5.27 -0.94
C LYS A 39 1.28 5.14 -2.45
N LEU A 40 0.02 5.09 -2.85
CA LEU A 40 -0.41 5.13 -4.26
C LEU A 40 -1.00 6.49 -4.56
N TYR A 41 -0.77 7.01 -5.76
CA TYR A 41 -1.26 8.31 -6.20
C TYR A 41 -2.20 8.15 -7.39
N ASN A 42 -3.29 8.93 -7.39
CA ASN A 42 -4.14 9.12 -8.56
C ASN A 42 -4.19 10.60 -8.94
N THR A 43 -3.95 10.89 -10.21
CA THR A 43 -4.26 12.20 -10.80
C THR A 43 -5.41 12.14 -11.80
N SER A 44 -5.86 10.93 -12.14
CA SER A 44 -6.95 10.71 -13.09
C SER A 44 -8.32 10.91 -12.43
N THR A 45 -9.29 11.32 -13.24
CA THR A 45 -10.71 11.28 -12.86
C THR A 45 -11.25 9.85 -12.86
N ASN A 46 -10.51 8.86 -13.37
CA ASN A 46 -10.86 7.44 -13.28
C ASN A 46 -10.09 6.77 -12.12
N ASN A 47 -10.81 6.09 -11.22
CA ASN A 47 -10.25 5.37 -10.07
C ASN A 47 -10.22 3.84 -10.25
N SER A 48 -10.66 3.31 -11.41
CA SER A 48 -10.73 1.86 -11.65
C SER A 48 -9.39 1.16 -11.47
N LEU A 49 -8.31 1.81 -11.91
CA LEU A 49 -6.94 1.27 -11.79
C LEU A 49 -6.56 1.06 -10.32
N LEU A 50 -6.75 2.07 -9.47
CA LEU A 50 -6.45 1.97 -8.04
C LEU A 50 -7.31 0.91 -7.34
N ILE A 51 -8.59 0.79 -7.71
CA ILE A 51 -9.47 -0.24 -7.16
C ILE A 51 -8.91 -1.64 -7.48
N GLN A 52 -8.46 -1.85 -8.72
CA GLN A 52 -7.84 -3.12 -9.12
C GLN A 52 -6.52 -3.36 -8.39
N GLU A 53 -5.67 -2.34 -8.26
CA GLU A 53 -4.40 -2.44 -7.54
C GLU A 53 -4.59 -2.71 -6.06
N HIS A 54 -5.59 -2.13 -5.41
CA HIS A 54 -5.92 -2.44 -4.01
C HIS A 54 -6.18 -3.93 -3.80
N ALA A 55 -6.91 -4.57 -4.73
CA ALA A 55 -7.14 -6.02 -4.69
C ALA A 55 -5.85 -6.81 -4.92
N ALA A 56 -5.00 -6.37 -5.85
CA ALA A 56 -3.71 -6.99 -6.13
C ALA A 56 -2.76 -6.90 -4.92
N ILE A 57 -2.67 -5.73 -4.27
CA ILE A 57 -1.84 -5.51 -3.08
C ILE A 57 -2.35 -6.35 -1.92
N LEU A 58 -3.67 -6.42 -1.72
CA LEU A 58 -4.25 -7.26 -0.67
C LEU A 58 -3.85 -8.73 -0.87
N LYS A 59 -3.94 -9.24 -2.11
CA LYS A 59 -3.49 -10.59 -2.44
C LYS A 59 -1.98 -10.76 -2.20
N TRP A 60 -1.16 -9.86 -2.72
CA TRP A 60 0.29 -9.88 -2.55
C TRP A 60 0.70 -9.87 -1.07
N SER A 61 0.01 -9.08 -0.25
CA SER A 61 0.27 -8.97 1.19
C SER A 61 0.06 -10.29 1.93
N HIS A 62 -0.96 -11.05 1.54
CA HIS A 62 -1.20 -12.39 2.07
C HIS A 62 -0.17 -13.40 1.56
N ASP A 63 0.13 -13.37 0.25
CA ASP A 63 1.11 -14.27 -0.38
C ASP A 63 2.54 -14.05 0.19
N ARG A 64 2.86 -12.82 0.61
CA ARG A 64 4.12 -12.42 1.25
C ARG A 64 4.11 -12.51 2.78
N LEU A 65 3.04 -13.03 3.40
CA LEU A 65 2.91 -13.11 4.85
C LEU A 65 3.13 -11.76 5.57
N LEU A 66 2.78 -10.65 4.88
CA LEU A 66 2.86 -9.27 5.35
C LEU A 66 1.46 -8.64 5.32
N PRO A 67 0.51 -9.10 6.16
CA PRO A 67 -0.87 -8.67 6.09
C PRO A 67 -0.99 -7.16 6.29
N LEU A 68 -1.74 -6.50 5.41
CA LEU A 68 -2.01 -5.07 5.52
C LEU A 68 -2.75 -4.75 6.83
N ASN A 69 -2.33 -3.68 7.50
CA ASN A 69 -3.12 -3.10 8.56
C ASN A 69 -4.21 -2.19 7.97
N ILE A 70 -5.30 -2.79 7.48
CA ILE A 70 -6.37 -2.09 6.77
C ILE A 70 -6.95 -0.94 7.60
N LYS A 71 -7.02 -1.09 8.93
CA LYS A 71 -7.49 -0.03 9.85
C LYS A 71 -6.61 1.22 9.85
N LYS A 72 -5.35 1.11 9.45
CA LYS A 72 -4.41 2.24 9.32
C LYS A 72 -4.28 2.75 7.89
N CYS A 73 -4.88 2.07 6.90
CA CYS A 73 -4.92 2.54 5.52
C CYS A 73 -5.90 3.72 5.41
N ASN A 74 -5.42 4.82 4.86
CA ASN A 74 -6.16 6.07 4.77
C ASN A 74 -6.10 6.63 3.35
N VAL A 75 -7.08 7.47 3.00
CA VAL A 75 -7.13 8.20 1.73
C VAL A 75 -6.91 9.69 1.99
N LEU A 76 -6.02 10.29 1.20
CA LEU A 76 -5.78 11.73 1.20
C LEU A 76 -6.26 12.32 -0.13
N TYR A 77 -7.14 13.31 -0.08
CA TYR A 77 -7.62 14.03 -1.27
C TYR A 77 -6.89 15.34 -1.42
N ILE A 78 -6.12 15.49 -2.50
CA ILE A 78 -5.34 16.70 -2.78
C ILE A 78 -6.00 17.44 -3.95
N GLY A 79 -6.14 18.76 -3.81
CA GLY A 79 -6.62 19.67 -4.86
C GLY A 79 -8.12 19.97 -4.84
N LYS A 80 -8.50 21.11 -5.41
CA LYS A 80 -9.88 21.64 -5.39
C LYS A 80 -10.85 20.85 -6.28
N HIS A 81 -10.37 20.28 -7.38
CA HIS A 81 -11.18 19.53 -8.36
C HIS A 81 -11.13 18.01 -8.14
N ASN A 82 -10.73 17.56 -6.95
CA ASN A 82 -10.69 16.15 -6.65
C ASN A 82 -12.13 15.60 -6.52
N PRO A 83 -12.51 14.52 -7.25
CA PRO A 83 -13.85 13.94 -7.20
C PRO A 83 -14.20 13.25 -5.86
N LYS A 84 -13.22 13.10 -4.95
CA LYS A 84 -13.40 12.51 -3.61
C LYS A 84 -14.00 11.10 -3.64
N TYR A 85 -13.49 10.25 -4.54
CA TYR A 85 -13.89 8.86 -4.63
C TYR A 85 -13.70 8.11 -3.32
N THR A 86 -14.70 7.33 -2.94
CA THR A 86 -14.58 6.40 -1.83
C THR A 86 -13.79 5.16 -2.23
N TYR A 87 -12.95 4.68 -1.30
CA TYR A 87 -12.12 3.50 -1.52
C TYR A 87 -12.37 2.46 -0.42
N SER A 88 -12.25 1.20 -0.79
CA SER A 88 -12.26 0.08 0.14
C SER A 88 -11.16 -0.92 -0.18
N ILE A 89 -10.68 -1.62 0.84
CA ILE A 89 -9.71 -2.72 0.73
C ILE A 89 -10.27 -3.91 1.52
N GLY A 90 -10.41 -5.06 0.87
CA GLY A 90 -10.93 -6.27 1.53
C GLY A 90 -12.33 -6.09 2.12
N GLY A 91 -13.16 -5.21 1.52
CA GLY A 91 -14.50 -4.88 2.01
C GLY A 91 -14.55 -3.82 3.12
N ALA A 92 -13.41 -3.43 3.71
CA ALA A 92 -13.36 -2.35 4.70
C ALA A 92 -13.17 -0.99 4.01
N HIS A 93 -13.98 -0.01 4.42
CA HIS A 93 -13.89 1.35 3.90
C HIS A 93 -12.66 2.07 4.45
N LEU A 94 -11.96 2.83 3.60
CA LEU A 94 -10.81 3.60 4.03
C LEU A 94 -11.23 4.96 4.58
N GLU A 95 -10.64 5.35 5.70
CA GLU A 95 -10.90 6.66 6.30
C GLU A 95 -10.21 7.77 5.50
N LYS A 96 -10.89 8.91 5.42
CA LYS A 96 -10.31 10.13 4.88
C LYS A 96 -9.39 10.74 5.94
N LYS A 97 -8.15 11.03 5.55
CA LYS A 97 -7.25 11.88 6.33
C LYS A 97 -7.27 13.28 5.77
N ASP A 98 -7.36 14.27 6.67
CA ASP A 98 -7.27 15.69 6.34
C ASP A 98 -5.81 16.15 6.17
#